data_AF-A0A941STH6-F1
#
_entry.id   AF-A0A941STH6-F1
#
_cell.length_a   1.000
_cell.length_b   1.000
_cell.length_c   1.000
_cell.angle_alpha   90.00
_cell.angle_beta   90.00
_cell.angle_gamma   90.00
#
_symmetry.space_group_name_H-M   'P 1'
#
loop_
_entity.id
_entity.type
_entity.pdbx_description
1 polymer ?
#
loop_
_entity_poly.entity_id
_entity_poly.type
_entity_poly.pdbx_seq_one_letter_code
_entity_poly.pdbx_strand_id
1 'polypeptide(L)' 'MVYLQITLKVAEAKRATAAGVYQKYKGPFLDSIAGAQSKELLVRAEDVQVMHGFDTQAHA' A
#
# COMPACT_ATOMS: atom_id res chain seq x y z
N MET A 1 0.19 9.94 -13.75
CA MET A 1 0.41 9.17 -12.52
C MET A 1 -0.41 9.77 -11.40
N VAL A 2 -1.23 8.95 -10.74
CA VAL A 2 -2.14 9.30 -9.66
C VAL A 2 -1.80 8.42 -8.45
N TYR A 3 -2.00 8.93 -7.24
CA TYR A 3 -1.72 8.20 -6.01
C TYR A 3 -2.97 8.10 -5.15
N LEU A 4 -3.32 6.87 -4.77
CA LEU A 4 -4.25 6.59 -3.69
C LEU A 4 -3.45 6.36 -2.40
N GLN A 5 -3.66 7.23 -1.42
CA GLN A 5 -3.00 7.16 -0.11
C GLN A 5 -3.97 6.64 0.95
N ILE A 6 -3.62 5.54 1.60
CA ILE A 6 -4.45 4.91 2.63
C ILE A 6 -3.67 4.87 3.93
N THR A 7 -4.18 5.55 4.95
CA THR A 7 -3.59 5.53 6.30
C THR A 7 -4.42 4.65 7.22
N LEU A 8 -3.78 3.63 7.81
CA LEU A 8 -4.39 2.65 8.70
C LEU A 8 -3.91 2.90 10.13
N LYS A 9 -4.85 3.11 11.06
CA LYS A 9 -4.53 3.08 12.49
C LYS A 9 -4.29 1.65 12.93
N VAL A 10 -3.03 1.27 13.08
CA VAL A 10 -2.60 -0.07 13.50
C VAL A 10 -1.89 0.03 14.84
N ALA A 11 -2.33 -0.77 15.81
CA ALA A 11 -1.67 -0.90 17.11
C ALA A 11 -0.19 -1.26 16.90
N GLU A 12 0.71 -0.64 17.68
CA GLU A 12 2.16 -0.77 17.53
C GLU A 12 2.63 -2.22 17.43
N ALA A 13 2.15 -3.08 18.34
CA ALA A 13 2.46 -4.51 18.39
C ALA A 13 2.03 -5.31 17.12
N LYS A 14 1.17 -4.75 16.27
CA LYS A 14 0.67 -5.38 15.04
C LYS A 14 1.27 -4.79 13.76
N ARG A 15 2.08 -3.73 13.84
CA ARG A 15 2.62 -3.05 12.65
C ARG A 15 3.56 -3.93 11.84
N ALA A 16 4.41 -4.73 12.50
CA ALA A 16 5.26 -5.71 11.81
C ALA A 16 4.42 -6.74 11.03
N THR A 17 3.32 -7.23 11.62
CA THR A 17 2.39 -8.12 10.92
C THR A 17 1.71 -7.42 9.74
N ALA A 18 1.29 -6.16 9.89
CA ALA A 18 0.72 -5.37 8.80
C ALA A 18 1.71 -5.18 7.64
N ALA A 19 2.99 -4.92 7.95
CA ALA A 19 4.05 -4.86 6.94
C ALA A 19 4.22 -6.20 6.22
N GLY A 20 4.13 -7.33 6.94
CA GLY A 20 4.15 -8.67 6.35
C GLY A 20 2.99 -8.91 5.36
N VAL A 21 1.78 -8.47 5.70
CA VAL A 21 0.63 -8.52 4.78
C VAL A 21 0.89 -7.68 3.54
N TYR A 22 1.42 -6.46 3.70
CA TYR A 22 1.79 -5.62 2.58
C TYR A 22 2.79 -6.33 1.64
N GLN A 23 3.84 -6.96 2.18
CA GLN A 23 4.86 -7.64 1.38
C GLN A 23 4.27 -8.84 0.62
N LYS A 24 3.43 -9.64 1.29
CA LYS A 24 2.76 -10.79 0.67
C LYS A 24 1.94 -10.40 -0.57
N TYR A 25 1.28 -9.25 -0.52
CA TYR A 25 0.41 -8.78 -1.60
C TYR A 25 1.01 -7.65 -2.45
N LYS A 26 2.33 -7.40 -2.37
CA LYS A 26 2.95 -6.38 -3.21
C LYS A 26 3.04 -6.85 -4.67
N GLY A 27 3.63 -8.03 -4.90
CA GLY A 27 3.75 -8.62 -6.24
C GLY A 27 2.39 -8.80 -6.92
N PRO A 28 1.43 -9.54 -6.32
CA PRO A 28 0.12 -9.75 -6.92
C PRO A 28 -0.61 -8.45 -7.28
N PHE A 29 -0.48 -7.39 -6.48
CA PHE A 29 -1.06 -6.09 -6.80
C PHE A 29 -0.45 -5.48 -8.07
N LEU A 30 0.88 -5.46 -8.17
CA LEU A 30 1.59 -4.90 -9.32
C LEU A 30 1.36 -5.72 -10.59
N ASP A 31 1.20 -7.04 -10.45
CA ASP A 31 1.11 -7.95 -11.59
C ASP A 31 -0.32 -8.10 -12.14
N SER A 32 -1.35 -7.84 -11.32
CA SER A 32 -2.75 -8.17 -11.68
C SER A 32 -3.72 -6.98 -11.72
N ILE A 33 -3.36 -5.84 -11.12
CA ILE A 33 -4.24 -4.67 -11.10
C ILE A 33 -3.95 -3.80 -12.32
N ALA A 34 -4.98 -3.54 -13.12
CA ALA A 34 -4.87 -2.69 -14.31
C ALA A 34 -4.35 -1.30 -13.92
N GLY A 35 -3.34 -0.83 -14.65
CA GLY A 35 -2.76 0.50 -14.44
C GLY A 35 -1.94 0.65 -13.15
N ALA A 36 -1.76 -0.40 -12.34
CA ALA A 36 -0.91 -0.34 -11.15
C ALA A 36 0.56 -0.16 -11.54
N GLN A 37 1.21 0.84 -10.97
CA GLN A 37 2.60 1.20 -11.26
C GLN A 37 3.49 1.10 -10.02
N SER A 38 2.95 1.44 -8.84
CA SER A 38 3.69 1.31 -7.59
C SER A 38 2.79 0.91 -6.42
N LYS A 39 3.43 0.28 -5.44
CA LYS A 39 2.86 -0.02 -4.14
C LYS A 39 3.98 0.18 -3.14
N GLU A 40 3.77 1.10 -2.21
CA GLU A 40 4.76 1.60 -1.26
C GLU A 40 4.19 1.55 0.16
N LEU A 41 5.04 1.31 1.15
CA LEU A 41 4.66 1.14 2.55
C LEU A 41 5.49 2.07 3.42
N LEU A 42 4.79 2.83 4.27
CA LEU A 42 5.37 3.59 5.35
C LEU A 42 4.87 3.01 6.67
N VAL A 43 5.78 2.60 7.55
CA VAL A 43 5.46 2.17 8.91
C VAL A 43 5.97 3.25 9.85
N ARG A 44 5.07 3.88 10.59
CA ARG A 44 5.37 5.00 11.48
C ARG A 44 5.04 4.67 12.93
N ALA A 45 5.41 5.57 13.83
CA ALA A 45 5.15 5.41 15.27
C ALA A 45 3.66 5.57 15.61
N GLU A 46 2.89 6.21 14.75
CA GLU A 46 1.47 6.50 14.90
C GLU A 46 0.57 5.58 14.07
N ASP A 47 1.02 5.16 12.88
CA ASP A 47 0.19 4.44 11.91
C ASP A 47 1.00 3.61 10.91
N VAL A 48 0.28 2.96 10.01
CA VAL A 48 0.83 2.34 8.81
C VAL A 48 0.13 2.97 7.61
N GLN A 49 0.90 3.43 6.63
CA GLN A 49 0.37 4.02 5.41
C GLN A 49 0.82 3.21 4.19
N VAL A 50 -0.11 3.06 3.25
CA VAL A 50 0.13 2.44 1.95
C VAL A 50 -0.17 3.46 0.87
N MET A 51 0.75 3.60 -0.09
CA MET A 51 0.54 4.39 -1.30
C MET A 51 0.46 3.46 -2.51
N HIS A 52 -0.61 3.59 -3.27
CA HIS A 52 -0.80 2.90 -4.54
C HIS A 52 -0.66 3.91 -5.67
N GLY A 53 0.31 3.70 -6.56
CA GLY A 53 0.52 4.51 -7.75
C GLY A 53 -0.16 3.87 -8.96
N PHE A 54 -0.91 4.68 -9.71
CA PHE A 54 -1.61 4.28 -10.92
C PHE A 54 -1.26 5.19 -12.10
N ASP A 55 -1.37 4.67 -13.32
CA ASP A 55 -1.15 5.44 -14.55
C ASP A 55 -2.15 6.60 -14.71
N THR A 56 -3.42 6.35 -14.37
CA THR A 56 -4.58 7.23 -14.54
C THR A 56 -5.47 7.25 -13.30
N GLN A 57 -6.35 8.25 -13.21
CA GLN A 57 -7.31 8.34 -12.10
C GLN A 57 -8.40 7.26 -12.16
N ALA A 58 -8.77 6.79 -13.36
CA ALA A 58 -9.82 5.78 -13.51
C ALA A 58 -9.40 4.39 -13.01
N HIS A 59 -8.10 4.11 -12.97
CA HIS A 59 -7.55 2.87 -12.42
C HIS A 59 -7.28 2.93 -10.90
N ALA A 60 -7.35 4.11 -10.28
CA ALA A 60 -7.09 4.32 -8.85
C ALA A 60 -8.34 4.11 -7.99
#